data_AF-A0A3B8NHD3-F1
#
_entry.id   AF-A0A3B8NHD3-F1
#
_cell.length_a   1.000
_cell.length_b   1.000
_cell.length_c   1.000
_cell.angle_alpha   90.00
_cell.angle_beta   90.00
_cell.angle_gamma   90.00
#
_symmetry.space_group_name_H-M   'P 1'
#
loop_
_entity.id
_entity.type
_entity.pdbx_description
1 polymer ?
#
loop_
_entity_poly.entity_id
_entity_poly.type
_entity_poly.pdbx_seq_one_letter_code
_entity_poly.pdbx_strand_id
1 'polypeptide(L)'
;MTVRMKAFFRLYNCSPGSYHTTMESINRRSFLFSTCVPATSALFGSIRQGQSKSVDPIGTFKPILQRDQLTDPVIIESLTLHKRGGNWFIRARSKDGAEGWSVGHPGKMELSQQVFTKVIAPYLRGKDARNLDQLVDGIFLRGSNYKMQGQLFWIQLAAAEFAILDLLGKIAKTSAADLLGGHRRKQIDLYIANNHRSKDPKESLIHIIKSVQSINAKALKIKVGGRMKVIDE
;
A
#
# COMPACT_ATOMS: atom_id res chain seq x y z
N MET A 1 49.15 34.28 -12.70
CA MET A 1 49.42 32.83 -12.73
C MET A 1 48.37 32.19 -13.63
N THR A 2 48.76 31.89 -14.86
CA THR A 2 47.85 31.55 -15.96
C THR A 2 47.79 30.03 -16.10
N VAL A 3 46.68 29.40 -15.71
CA VAL A 3 46.50 27.94 -15.86
C VAL A 3 45.84 27.66 -17.20
N ARG A 4 46.63 27.13 -18.13
CA ARG A 4 46.25 26.80 -19.51
C ARG A 4 45.58 25.42 -19.52
N MET A 5 44.28 25.39 -19.79
CA MET A 5 43.49 24.17 -19.98
C MET A 5 43.82 23.56 -21.34
N LYS A 6 44.43 22.36 -21.38
CA LYS A 6 44.57 21.57 -22.62
C LYS A 6 43.51 20.48 -22.63
N ALA A 7 42.47 20.70 -23.42
CA ALA A 7 41.49 19.69 -23.78
C ALA A 7 42.14 18.68 -24.75
N PHE A 8 42.05 17.40 -24.43
CA PHE A 8 42.42 16.30 -25.33
C PHE A 8 41.10 15.66 -25.82
N PHE A 9 40.66 16.04 -27.02
CA PHE A 9 39.51 15.41 -27.67
C PHE A 9 39.97 14.12 -28.34
N ARG A 10 39.42 12.98 -27.91
CA ARG A 10 39.52 11.71 -28.63
C ARG A 10 38.16 11.45 -29.27
N LEU A 11 38.07 11.69 -30.57
CA LEU A 11 36.90 11.38 -31.38
C LEU A 11 36.81 9.86 -31.54
N TYR A 12 35.71 9.27 -31.07
CA TYR A 12 35.31 7.91 -31.42
C TYR A 12 34.07 7.99 -32.29
N ASN A 13 34.24 7.70 -33.59
CA ASN A 13 33.14 7.39 -34.48
C ASN A 13 32.60 6.00 -34.15
N CYS A 14 31.40 5.94 -33.57
CA CYS A 14 30.62 4.72 -33.50
C CYS A 14 29.37 4.91 -34.36
N SER A 15 29.33 4.19 -35.47
CA SER A 15 28.15 4.07 -36.35
C SER A 15 27.01 3.39 -35.59
N PRO A 16 25.75 3.86 -35.67
CA PRO A 16 24.62 3.15 -35.09
C PRO A 16 24.24 1.96 -35.99
N GLY A 17 24.56 0.75 -35.54
CA GLY A 17 23.98 -0.46 -36.10
C GLY A 17 22.48 -0.52 -35.81
N SER A 18 21.67 -0.61 -36.85
CA SER A 18 20.22 -0.80 -36.79
C SER A 18 19.89 -2.22 -36.30
N TYR A 19 19.62 -2.37 -35.01
CA TYR A 19 19.01 -3.58 -34.46
C TYR A 19 17.48 -3.38 -34.40
N HIS A 20 16.79 -3.74 -35.48
CA HIS A 20 15.36 -4.03 -35.39
C HIS A 20 15.20 -5.39 -34.72
N THR A 21 14.97 -5.41 -33.40
CA THR A 21 14.40 -6.58 -32.74
C THR A 21 12.88 -6.36 -32.69
N THR A 22 12.15 -7.08 -33.53
CA THR A 22 10.70 -7.20 -33.42
C THR A 22 10.35 -7.80 -32.06
N MET A 23 9.70 -7.02 -31.21
CA MET A 23 9.18 -7.49 -29.93
C MET A 23 8.02 -8.45 -30.24
N GLU A 24 8.23 -9.76 -30.04
CA GLU A 24 7.13 -10.73 -30.16
C GLU A 24 6.05 -10.38 -29.13
N SER A 25 4.86 -10.06 -29.61
CA SER A 25 3.69 -9.86 -28.77
C SER A 25 3.40 -11.16 -28.02
N ILE A 26 3.40 -11.13 -26.69
CA ILE A 26 2.96 -12.27 -25.88
C ILE A 26 1.47 -12.51 -26.19
N ASN A 27 1.22 -13.45 -27.09
CA ASN A 27 -0.12 -13.78 -27.53
C ASN A 27 -0.77 -14.67 -26.47
N ARG A 28 -1.73 -14.12 -25.71
CA ARG A 28 -2.50 -14.85 -24.69
C ARG A 28 -3.10 -16.18 -25.20
N ARG A 29 -3.28 -16.32 -26.52
CA ARG A 29 -3.83 -17.54 -27.13
C ARG A 29 -2.83 -18.69 -27.16
N SER A 30 -1.53 -18.45 -27.30
CA SER A 30 -0.54 -19.55 -27.33
C SER A 30 -0.31 -20.19 -25.95
N PHE A 31 -0.55 -19.45 -24.86
CA PHE A 31 -0.41 -19.96 -23.49
C PHE A 31 -1.54 -20.92 -23.08
N LEU A 32 -2.75 -20.76 -23.62
CA LEU A 32 -3.90 -21.58 -23.25
C LEU A 32 -3.98 -22.92 -24.01
N PHE A 33 -3.24 -23.07 -25.12
CA PHE A 33 -3.27 -24.28 -25.94
C PHE A 33 -2.23 -25.35 -25.56
N SER A 34 -1.30 -25.04 -24.65
CA SER A 34 -0.29 -26.00 -24.20
C SER A 34 -0.57 -26.42 -22.76
N THR A 35 -1.60 -27.26 -22.57
CA THR A 35 -1.74 -28.30 -21.52
C THR A 35 -3.19 -28.78 -21.45
N CYS A 36 -3.52 -29.81 -22.22
CA CYS A 36 -4.68 -30.65 -21.96
C CYS A 36 -4.21 -32.12 -22.04
N VAL A 37 -3.88 -32.71 -20.90
CA VAL A 37 -3.87 -34.16 -20.71
C VAL A 37 -4.87 -34.45 -19.60
N PRO A 38 -6.03 -35.08 -19.88
CA PRO A 38 -6.99 -35.45 -18.85
C PRO A 38 -6.55 -36.75 -18.17
N ALA A 39 -6.27 -36.70 -16.86
CA ALA A 39 -6.11 -37.89 -16.04
C ALA A 39 -7.22 -37.91 -14.98
N THR A 40 -8.30 -38.60 -15.32
CA THR A 40 -9.36 -39.02 -14.39
C THR A 40 -8.92 -40.25 -13.62
N SER A 41 -8.81 -40.17 -12.29
CA SER A 41 -8.96 -41.31 -11.38
C SER A 41 -9.39 -40.82 -10.00
N ALA A 42 -10.62 -41.13 -9.63
CA ALA A 42 -11.14 -40.98 -8.29
C ALA A 42 -10.61 -42.11 -7.39
N LEU A 43 -10.22 -41.78 -6.15
CA LEU A 43 -10.30 -42.73 -5.04
C LEU A 43 -10.90 -42.03 -3.82
N PHE A 44 -12.12 -42.47 -3.49
CA PHE A 44 -12.84 -42.17 -2.26
C PHE A 44 -12.08 -42.81 -1.09
N GLY A 45 -11.55 -41.97 -0.20
CA GLY A 45 -11.10 -42.35 1.13
C GLY A 45 -11.79 -41.45 2.15
N SER A 46 -12.71 -42.01 2.93
CA SER A 46 -13.41 -41.28 4.00
C SER A 46 -12.42 -41.01 5.14
N ILE A 47 -11.79 -39.83 5.11
CA ILE A 47 -10.95 -39.35 6.21
C ILE A 47 -11.89 -38.91 7.33
N ARG A 48 -11.91 -39.66 8.43
CA ARG A 48 -12.51 -39.23 9.69
C ARG A 48 -11.83 -37.93 10.12
N GLN A 49 -12.53 -36.82 9.94
CA GLN A 49 -12.08 -35.51 10.36
C GLN A 49 -12.21 -35.45 11.89
N GLY A 50 -11.19 -35.95 12.59
CA GLY A 50 -10.99 -35.57 13.99
C GLY A 50 -10.91 -34.05 14.01
N GLN A 51 -11.82 -33.40 14.73
CA GLN A 51 -11.75 -31.96 14.99
C GLN A 51 -10.54 -31.66 15.88
N SER A 52 -9.35 -31.75 15.29
CA SER A 52 -8.23 -30.97 15.77
C SER A 52 -8.63 -29.51 15.58
N LYS A 53 -8.74 -28.75 16.67
CA LYS A 53 -8.73 -27.29 16.57
C LYS A 53 -7.56 -26.95 15.67
N SER A 54 -7.81 -26.28 14.55
CA SER A 54 -6.74 -25.80 13.69
C SER A 54 -5.97 -24.77 14.51
N VAL A 55 -4.87 -25.19 15.12
CA VAL A 55 -3.93 -24.27 15.74
C VAL A 55 -3.25 -23.57 14.58
N ASP A 56 -3.52 -22.29 14.43
CA ASP A 56 -2.85 -21.45 13.45
C ASP A 56 -1.33 -21.56 13.70
N PRO A 57 -0.52 -22.02 12.72
CA PRO A 57 0.92 -22.17 12.90
C PRO A 57 1.65 -20.86 13.19
N ILE A 58 1.00 -19.71 12.99
CA ILE A 58 1.54 -18.37 13.29
C ILE A 58 1.45 -18.05 14.81
N GLY A 59 0.72 -18.86 15.59
CA GLY A 59 0.58 -18.71 17.04
C GLY A 59 -0.58 -17.80 17.45
N THR A 60 -0.70 -17.53 18.75
CA THR A 60 -1.74 -16.64 19.27
C THR A 60 -1.33 -15.17 19.10
N PHE A 61 -1.96 -14.49 18.15
CA PHE A 61 -1.74 -13.07 17.93
C PHE A 61 -2.39 -12.25 19.05
N LYS A 62 -1.59 -11.44 19.75
CA LYS A 62 -2.13 -10.40 20.66
C LYS A 62 -2.59 -9.22 19.81
N PRO A 63 -3.84 -8.75 19.95
CA PRO A 63 -4.31 -7.57 19.23
C PRO A 63 -3.37 -6.38 19.45
N ILE A 64 -3.09 -5.63 18.38
CA ILE A 64 -2.26 -4.43 18.46
C ILE A 64 -3.07 -3.28 19.05
N LEU A 65 -4.36 -3.19 18.70
CA LEU A 65 -5.27 -2.18 19.23
C LEU A 65 -5.49 -2.38 20.74
N GLN A 66 -5.09 -1.38 21.52
CA GLN A 66 -5.34 -1.32 22.95
C GLN A 66 -6.81 -0.96 23.22
N ARG A 67 -7.49 -1.78 24.01
CA ARG A 67 -8.94 -1.67 24.27
C ARG A 67 -9.27 -1.06 25.63
N ASP A 68 -8.27 -0.79 26.46
CA ASP A 68 -8.48 -0.38 27.86
C ASP A 68 -9.32 0.90 27.98
N GLN A 69 -9.24 1.79 27.01
CA GLN A 69 -10.00 3.04 26.94
C GLN A 69 -11.25 2.96 26.05
N LEU A 70 -11.63 1.76 25.60
CA LEU A 70 -12.76 1.49 24.69
C LEU A 70 -13.70 0.44 25.31
N THR A 71 -14.28 0.80 26.46
CA THR A 71 -15.12 -0.11 27.27
C THR A 71 -16.42 -0.51 26.58
N ASP A 72 -17.04 0.43 25.87
CA ASP A 72 -18.33 0.21 25.20
C ASP A 72 -18.15 -0.20 23.73
N PRO A 73 -19.05 -1.04 23.18
CA PRO A 73 -19.05 -1.39 21.76
C PRO A 73 -19.11 -0.17 20.85
N VAL A 74 -18.19 -0.08 19.89
CA VAL A 74 -18.21 0.99 18.89
C VAL A 74 -18.74 0.42 17.59
N ILE A 75 -20.05 0.40 17.43
CA ILE A 75 -20.69 -0.22 16.26
C ILE A 75 -20.57 0.71 15.06
N ILE A 76 -19.97 0.21 13.98
CA ILE A 76 -19.84 0.92 12.71
C ILE A 76 -21.22 1.03 12.06
N GLU A 77 -21.77 2.23 11.97
CA GLU A 77 -23.00 2.51 11.24
C GLU A 77 -22.73 2.56 9.73
N SER A 78 -21.67 3.25 9.32
CA SER A 78 -21.30 3.38 7.91
C SER A 78 -19.82 3.65 7.70
N LEU A 79 -19.32 3.25 6.53
CA LEU A 79 -18.14 3.84 5.92
C LEU A 79 -18.51 4.39 4.55
N THR A 80 -18.20 5.66 4.31
CA THR A 80 -18.54 6.38 3.06
C THR A 80 -17.29 6.92 2.38
N LEU A 81 -17.28 6.86 1.05
CA LEU A 81 -16.19 7.37 0.21
C LEU A 81 -16.57 8.75 -0.34
N HIS A 82 -15.67 9.71 -0.21
CA HIS A 82 -15.86 11.10 -0.65
C HIS A 82 -14.70 11.50 -1.58
N LYS A 83 -14.99 12.35 -2.57
CA LYS A 83 -13.98 12.94 -3.48
C LYS A 83 -14.04 14.46 -3.37
N ARG A 84 -12.89 15.12 -3.17
CA ARG A 84 -12.77 16.59 -3.18
C ARG A 84 -11.39 17.01 -3.70
N GLY A 85 -11.36 17.88 -4.72
CA GLY A 85 -10.12 18.44 -5.26
C GLY A 85 -9.12 17.38 -5.73
N GLY A 86 -9.60 16.31 -6.39
CA GLY A 86 -8.76 15.18 -6.83
C GLY A 86 -8.34 14.20 -5.73
N ASN A 87 -8.60 14.52 -4.46
CA ASN A 87 -8.32 13.65 -3.32
C ASN A 87 -9.55 12.82 -2.94
N TRP A 88 -9.27 11.68 -2.31
CA TRP A 88 -10.28 10.74 -1.85
C TRP A 88 -10.21 10.61 -0.33
N PHE A 89 -11.37 10.59 0.31
CA PHE A 89 -11.50 10.53 1.75
C PHE A 89 -12.47 9.42 2.13
N ILE A 90 -12.17 8.69 3.20
CA ILE A 90 -13.14 7.78 3.81
C ILE A 90 -13.58 8.39 5.13
N ARG A 91 -14.90 8.34 5.38
CA ARG A 91 -15.49 8.65 6.67
C ARG A 91 -16.06 7.39 7.27
N ALA A 92 -15.65 7.05 8.49
CA ALA A 92 -16.28 6.04 9.33
C ALA A 92 -17.20 6.74 10.33
N ARG A 93 -18.44 6.24 10.51
CA ARG A 93 -19.40 6.76 11.48
C ARG A 93 -19.86 5.64 12.41
N SER A 94 -19.84 5.88 13.72
CA SER A 94 -20.43 4.95 14.70
C SER A 94 -21.94 5.16 14.83
N LYS A 95 -22.66 4.17 15.38
CA LYS A 95 -24.09 4.32 15.68
C LYS A 95 -24.40 5.46 16.64
N ASP A 96 -23.47 5.77 17.54
CA ASP A 96 -23.59 6.88 18.51
C ASP A 96 -23.22 8.23 17.89
N GLY A 97 -22.91 8.27 16.59
CA GLY A 97 -22.71 9.49 15.81
C GLY A 97 -21.28 10.02 15.77
N ALA A 98 -20.31 9.38 16.42
CA ALA A 98 -18.91 9.77 16.31
C ALA A 98 -18.36 9.50 14.90
N GLU A 99 -17.42 10.31 14.44
CA GLU A 99 -16.85 10.23 13.09
C GLU A 99 -15.33 10.21 13.07
N GLY A 100 -14.78 9.29 12.28
CA GLY A 100 -13.36 9.21 11.94
C GLY A 100 -13.12 9.36 10.44
N TRP A 101 -11.96 9.89 10.08
CA TRP A 101 -11.62 10.26 8.71
C TRP A 101 -10.23 9.76 8.32
N SER A 102 -10.08 9.44 7.04
CA SER A 102 -8.78 9.15 6.44
C SER A 102 -8.68 9.70 5.02
N VAL A 103 -7.44 9.80 4.55
CA VAL A 103 -7.12 10.14 3.16
C VAL A 103 -6.68 8.88 2.44
N GLY A 104 -7.30 8.62 1.29
CA GLY A 104 -6.94 7.52 0.42
C GLY A 104 -5.94 7.94 -0.66
N HIS A 105 -5.16 6.97 -1.16
CA HIS A 105 -4.21 7.22 -2.25
C HIS A 105 -4.93 7.67 -3.53
N PRO A 106 -4.61 8.83 -4.13
CA PRO A 106 -5.41 9.45 -5.17
C PRO A 106 -5.70 8.53 -6.37
N GLY A 107 -4.66 8.05 -7.05
CA GLY A 107 -4.84 7.21 -8.25
C GLY A 107 -5.34 5.78 -7.97
N LYS A 108 -5.09 5.22 -6.78
CA LYS A 108 -5.48 3.84 -6.46
C LYS A 108 -6.92 3.78 -5.95
N MET A 109 -7.36 4.79 -5.20
CA MET A 109 -8.78 4.98 -4.84
C MET A 109 -9.63 5.15 -6.10
N GLU A 110 -9.20 5.98 -7.05
CA GLU A 110 -9.92 6.12 -8.31
C GLU A 110 -10.00 4.81 -9.10
N LEU A 111 -8.89 4.08 -9.20
CA LEU A 111 -8.82 2.82 -9.94
C LEU A 111 -9.64 1.68 -9.31
N SER A 112 -9.79 1.66 -7.98
CA SER A 112 -10.34 0.51 -7.25
C SER A 112 -11.43 0.84 -6.22
N GLN A 113 -12.10 1.99 -6.35
CA GLN A 113 -13.19 2.40 -5.45
C GLN A 113 -14.31 1.34 -5.30
N GLN A 114 -14.55 0.50 -6.31
CA GLN A 114 -15.55 -0.56 -6.23
C GLN A 114 -15.18 -1.64 -5.21
N VAL A 115 -13.89 -1.89 -4.98
CA VAL A 115 -13.44 -2.79 -3.92
C VAL A 115 -13.83 -2.20 -2.56
N PHE A 116 -13.66 -0.89 -2.37
CA PHE A 116 -14.14 -0.23 -1.15
C PHE A 116 -15.67 -0.32 -1.01
N THR A 117 -16.42 0.13 -2.01
CA THR A 117 -17.89 0.30 -1.89
C THR A 117 -18.67 -1.01 -1.93
N LYS A 118 -18.19 -2.04 -2.63
CA LYS A 118 -18.90 -3.32 -2.80
C LYS A 118 -18.36 -4.44 -1.90
N VAL A 119 -17.12 -4.36 -1.43
CA VAL A 119 -16.49 -5.42 -0.62
C VAL A 119 -16.21 -4.94 0.80
N ILE A 120 -15.49 -3.83 0.95
CA ILE A 120 -14.97 -3.40 2.25
C ILE A 120 -16.02 -2.75 3.13
N ALA A 121 -16.64 -1.67 2.68
CA ALA A 121 -17.64 -0.95 3.46
C ALA A 121 -18.84 -1.85 3.85
N PRO A 122 -19.38 -2.71 2.95
CA PRO A 122 -20.47 -3.62 3.32
C PRO A 122 -20.06 -4.68 4.35
N TYR A 123 -18.81 -5.17 4.31
CA TYR A 123 -18.33 -6.13 5.31
C TYR A 123 -18.20 -5.48 6.69
N LEU A 124 -17.64 -4.26 6.77
CA LEU A 124 -17.35 -3.60 8.04
C LEU A 124 -18.60 -3.03 8.72
N ARG A 125 -19.64 -2.70 7.95
CA ARG A 125 -20.91 -2.18 8.48
C ARG A 125 -21.52 -3.13 9.52
N GLY A 126 -21.96 -2.56 10.64
CA GLY A 126 -22.61 -3.27 11.74
C GLY A 126 -21.66 -4.02 12.66
N LYS A 127 -20.34 -4.03 12.38
CA LYS A 127 -19.34 -4.67 13.23
C LYS A 127 -18.82 -3.71 14.29
N ASP A 128 -18.33 -4.27 15.39
CA ASP A 128 -17.67 -3.52 16.45
C ASP A 128 -16.25 -3.14 16.02
N ALA A 129 -16.00 -1.84 15.88
CA ALA A 129 -14.72 -1.26 15.45
C ALA A 129 -13.55 -1.63 16.38
N ARG A 130 -13.82 -1.96 17.65
CA ARG A 130 -12.79 -2.41 18.60
C ARG A 130 -12.12 -3.72 18.22
N ASN A 131 -12.73 -4.48 17.30
CA ASN A 131 -12.16 -5.72 16.76
C ASN A 131 -11.33 -5.50 15.49
N LEU A 132 -10.76 -4.30 15.31
CA LEU A 132 -10.11 -3.88 14.06
C LEU A 132 -9.14 -4.91 13.48
N ASP A 133 -8.24 -5.45 14.30
CA ASP A 133 -7.28 -6.49 13.89
C ASP A 133 -8.01 -7.69 13.24
N GLN A 134 -9.03 -8.23 13.91
CA GLN A 134 -9.82 -9.36 13.41
C GLN A 134 -10.69 -8.99 12.20
N LEU A 135 -11.09 -7.72 12.08
CA LEU A 135 -11.85 -7.25 10.93
C LEU A 135 -11.00 -7.20 9.66
N VAL A 136 -9.74 -6.79 9.77
CA VAL A 136 -8.77 -6.77 8.66
C VAL A 136 -8.48 -8.17 8.15
N ASP A 137 -8.24 -9.13 9.04
CA ASP A 137 -8.05 -10.53 8.65
C ASP A 137 -9.34 -11.14 8.10
N GLY A 138 -10.44 -10.91 8.80
CA GLY A 138 -11.73 -11.50 8.49
C GLY A 138 -12.27 -11.07 7.13
N ILE A 139 -12.01 -9.83 6.69
CA ILE A 139 -12.41 -9.40 5.34
C ILE A 139 -11.54 -10.04 4.27
N PHE A 140 -10.23 -10.17 4.49
CA PHE A 140 -9.33 -10.77 3.52
C PHE A 140 -9.65 -12.25 3.30
N LEU A 141 -10.00 -12.97 4.38
CA LEU A 141 -10.36 -14.38 4.35
C LEU A 141 -11.82 -14.65 3.92
N ARG A 142 -12.68 -13.62 3.85
CA ARG A 142 -14.08 -13.80 3.46
C ARG A 142 -14.22 -14.17 1.99
N GLY A 143 -14.86 -15.30 1.72
CA GLY A 143 -15.17 -15.75 0.37
C GLY A 143 -13.89 -15.98 -0.45
N SER A 144 -13.77 -15.30 -1.59
CA SER A 144 -12.58 -15.36 -2.45
C SER A 144 -11.75 -14.07 -2.42
N ASN A 145 -11.90 -13.23 -1.39
CA ASN A 145 -11.20 -11.95 -1.32
C ASN A 145 -9.67 -12.09 -1.31
N TYR A 146 -9.13 -13.18 -0.76
CA TYR A 146 -7.70 -13.49 -0.82
C TYR A 146 -7.15 -13.51 -2.26
N LYS A 147 -7.97 -13.84 -3.27
CA LYS A 147 -7.58 -13.82 -4.68
C LYS A 147 -7.41 -12.41 -5.25
N MET A 148 -7.90 -11.38 -4.55
CA MET A 148 -7.73 -9.97 -4.91
C MET A 148 -6.48 -9.33 -4.26
N GLN A 149 -5.61 -10.14 -3.65
CA GLN A 149 -4.38 -9.67 -3.01
C GLN A 149 -3.58 -8.74 -3.93
N GLY A 150 -3.26 -7.56 -3.42
CA GLY A 150 -2.51 -6.54 -4.15
C GLY A 150 -2.94 -5.12 -3.79
N GLN A 151 -2.34 -4.13 -4.46
CA GLN A 151 -2.57 -2.71 -4.17
C GLN A 151 -4.04 -2.31 -4.27
N LEU A 152 -4.81 -2.89 -5.18
CA LEU A 152 -6.22 -2.53 -5.40
C LEU A 152 -7.13 -2.98 -4.26
N PHE A 153 -6.73 -3.97 -3.46
CA PHE A 153 -7.45 -4.37 -2.26
C PHE A 153 -6.89 -3.69 -1.02
N TRP A 154 -5.58 -3.86 -0.79
CA TRP A 154 -4.94 -3.43 0.46
C TRP A 154 -4.94 -1.92 0.67
N ILE A 155 -4.85 -1.11 -0.39
CA ILE A 155 -4.91 0.35 -0.25
C ILE A 155 -6.31 0.81 0.18
N GLN A 156 -7.35 0.17 -0.36
CA GLN A 156 -8.73 0.49 0.01
C GLN A 156 -9.01 0.09 1.46
N LEU A 157 -8.49 -1.07 1.89
CA LEU A 157 -8.66 -1.57 3.24
C LEU A 157 -7.88 -0.73 4.26
N ALA A 158 -6.62 -0.41 3.98
CA ALA A 158 -5.81 0.45 4.85
C ALA A 158 -6.45 1.83 5.05
N ALA A 159 -7.02 2.42 3.99
CA ALA A 159 -7.71 3.70 4.13
C ALA A 159 -8.97 3.57 5.01
N ALA A 160 -9.72 2.46 4.91
CA ALA A 160 -10.84 2.19 5.81
C ALA A 160 -10.39 2.00 7.27
N GLU A 161 -9.31 1.25 7.48
CA GLU A 161 -8.67 1.02 8.78
C GLU A 161 -8.25 2.33 9.44
N PHE A 162 -7.60 3.23 8.71
CA PHE A 162 -7.21 4.54 9.24
C PHE A 162 -8.40 5.39 9.66
N ALA A 163 -9.52 5.34 8.92
CA ALA A 163 -10.73 6.07 9.30
C ALA A 163 -11.35 5.50 10.58
N ILE A 164 -11.27 4.18 10.78
CA ILE A 164 -11.70 3.52 12.02
C ILE A 164 -10.76 3.87 13.18
N LEU A 165 -9.45 3.89 12.97
CA LEU A 165 -8.48 4.31 14.00
C LEU A 165 -8.70 5.75 14.45
N ASP A 166 -8.96 6.67 13.52
CA ASP A 166 -9.30 8.06 13.86
C ASP A 166 -10.63 8.15 14.64
N LEU A 167 -11.63 7.35 14.26
CA LEU A 167 -12.91 7.25 14.99
C LEU A 167 -12.68 6.79 16.44
N LEU A 168 -11.93 5.70 16.62
CA LEU A 168 -11.64 5.14 17.94
C LEU A 168 -10.81 6.10 18.78
N GLY A 169 -9.82 6.78 18.18
CA GLY A 169 -8.98 7.77 18.87
C GLY A 169 -9.79 8.94 19.42
N LYS A 170 -10.77 9.42 18.62
CA LYS A 170 -11.69 10.48 19.05
C LYS A 170 -12.62 10.04 20.18
N ILE A 171 -13.15 8.81 20.12
CA ILE A 171 -14.00 8.26 21.19
C ILE A 171 -13.19 8.11 22.50
N ALA A 172 -12.01 7.51 22.42
CA ALA A 172 -11.11 7.31 23.56
C ALA A 172 -10.39 8.60 24.01
N LYS A 173 -10.52 9.70 23.25
CA LYS A 173 -9.81 10.97 23.47
C LYS A 173 -8.29 10.80 23.58
N THR A 174 -7.73 9.93 22.73
CA THR A 174 -6.32 9.58 22.75
C THR A 174 -5.72 9.55 21.34
N SER A 175 -4.40 9.54 21.24
CA SER A 175 -3.72 9.49 19.96
C SER A 175 -3.80 8.09 19.34
N ALA A 176 -3.67 8.00 18.00
CA ALA A 176 -3.53 6.71 17.33
C ALA A 176 -2.29 5.94 17.82
N ALA A 177 -1.22 6.64 18.24
CA ALA A 177 -0.05 5.99 18.81
C ALA A 177 -0.36 5.30 20.15
N ASP A 178 -1.13 5.96 21.02
CA ASP A 178 -1.55 5.39 22.30
C ASP A 178 -2.49 4.20 22.12
N LEU A 179 -3.42 4.28 21.16
CA LEU A 179 -4.23 3.12 20.75
C LEU A 179 -3.41 1.94 20.22
N LEU A 180 -2.19 2.17 19.74
CA LEU A 180 -1.32 1.16 19.15
C LEU A 180 -0.11 0.81 20.05
N GLY A 181 -0.24 1.05 21.37
CA GLY A 181 0.76 0.63 22.36
C GLY A 181 1.71 1.74 22.84
N GLY A 182 1.37 3.00 22.60
CA GLY A 182 2.01 4.16 23.20
C GLY A 182 3.16 4.77 22.40
N HIS A 183 3.49 6.01 22.75
CA HIS A 183 4.61 6.73 22.17
C HIS A 183 5.97 6.16 22.62
N ARG A 184 6.78 5.71 21.66
CA ARG A 184 8.18 5.29 21.92
C ARG A 184 9.18 6.45 21.82
N ARG A 185 8.83 7.50 21.09
CA ARG A 185 9.63 8.72 20.92
C ARG A 185 8.73 9.89 20.54
N LYS A 186 9.13 11.11 20.92
CA LYS A 186 8.39 12.35 20.64
C LYS A 186 8.75 12.98 19.29
N GLN A 187 9.94 12.67 18.78
CA GLN A 187 10.46 13.18 17.51
C GLN A 187 10.82 12.01 16.60
N ILE A 188 10.49 12.14 15.32
CA ILE A 188 10.80 11.16 14.28
C ILE A 188 11.79 11.82 13.32
N ASP A 189 12.96 11.21 13.14
CA ASP A 189 13.92 11.67 12.14
C ASP A 189 13.35 11.46 10.73
N LEU A 190 13.41 12.51 9.92
CA LEU A 190 12.94 12.49 8.54
C LEU A 190 14.13 12.48 7.57
N TYR A 191 13.93 11.83 6.43
CA TYR A 191 14.83 11.95 5.29
C TYR A 191 14.12 12.64 4.14
N ILE A 192 14.87 13.42 3.35
CA ILE A 192 14.34 14.00 2.12
C ILE A 192 14.47 12.99 0.98
N ALA A 193 13.36 12.69 0.32
CA ALA A 193 13.34 11.94 -0.92
C ALA A 193 13.31 12.90 -2.12
N ASN A 194 14.30 12.80 -3.01
CA ASN A 194 14.23 13.46 -4.31
C ASN A 194 13.83 12.47 -5.42
N ASN A 195 13.25 13.01 -6.49
CA ASN A 195 12.80 12.24 -7.65
C ASN A 195 13.39 12.79 -8.97
N HIS A 196 14.54 13.45 -8.92
CA HIS A 196 15.18 14.12 -10.07
C HIS A 196 15.87 13.16 -11.04
N ARG A 197 15.24 12.04 -11.40
CA ARG A 197 15.86 11.03 -12.26
C ARG A 197 16.10 11.52 -13.70
N SER A 198 15.24 12.41 -14.20
CA SER A 198 15.30 12.95 -15.56
C SER A 198 16.21 14.16 -15.72
N LYS A 199 16.82 14.66 -14.63
CA LYS A 199 17.71 15.82 -14.66
C LYS A 199 19.16 15.38 -14.82
N ASP A 200 19.98 16.28 -15.35
CA ASP A 200 21.44 16.11 -15.30
C ASP A 200 21.90 15.93 -13.84
N PRO A 201 22.94 15.12 -13.56
CA PRO A 201 23.44 14.92 -12.21
C PRO A 201 23.80 16.22 -11.47
N LYS A 202 24.38 17.22 -12.14
CA LYS A 202 24.75 18.51 -11.50
C LYS A 202 23.50 19.30 -11.12
N GLU A 203 22.53 19.39 -12.02
CA GLU A 203 21.27 20.07 -11.76
C GLU A 203 20.52 19.39 -10.60
N SER A 204 20.43 18.05 -10.63
CA SER A 204 19.87 17.25 -9.54
C SER A 204 20.51 17.58 -8.20
N LEU A 205 21.85 17.66 -8.16
CA LEU A 205 22.59 17.95 -6.93
C LEU A 205 22.28 19.36 -6.40
N ILE A 206 22.17 20.38 -7.26
CA ILE A 206 21.78 21.74 -6.85
C ILE A 206 20.42 21.73 -6.15
N HIS A 207 19.42 21.06 -6.73
CA HIS A 207 18.09 20.95 -6.12
C HIS A 207 18.10 20.16 -4.81
N ILE A 208 18.91 19.10 -4.72
CA ILE A 208 19.06 18.29 -3.50
C ILE A 208 19.67 19.13 -2.39
N ILE A 209 20.77 19.84 -2.66
CA ILE A 209 21.43 20.72 -1.68
C ILE A 209 20.42 21.76 -1.17
N LYS A 210 19.67 22.40 -2.08
CA LYS A 210 18.64 23.38 -1.70
C LYS A 210 17.56 22.78 -0.79
N SER A 211 17.10 21.57 -1.10
CA SER A 211 16.08 20.88 -0.29
C SER A 211 16.61 20.46 1.08
N VAL A 212 17.85 19.97 1.15
CA VAL A 212 18.51 19.62 2.41
C VAL A 212 18.69 20.85 3.29
N GLN A 213 19.15 21.96 2.70
CA GLN A 213 19.34 23.23 3.42
C GLN A 213 18.01 23.82 3.92
N SER A 214 16.91 23.69 3.17
CA SER A 214 15.63 24.34 3.53
C SER A 214 15.01 23.83 4.83
N ILE A 215 15.35 22.62 5.26
CA ILE A 215 14.88 22.05 6.54
C ILE A 215 16.03 21.49 7.41
N ASN A 216 17.28 21.82 7.06
CA ASN A 216 18.49 21.27 7.71
C ASN A 216 18.44 19.73 7.86
N ALA A 217 18.08 19.04 6.78
CA ALA A 217 17.86 17.59 6.80
C ALA A 217 19.16 16.82 7.11
N LYS A 218 19.08 15.86 8.03
CA LYS A 218 20.21 14.99 8.41
C LYS A 218 20.32 13.73 7.57
N ALA A 219 19.27 13.39 6.80
CA ALA A 219 19.23 12.23 5.95
C ALA A 219 18.58 12.55 4.59
N LEU A 220 19.04 11.88 3.53
CA LEU A 220 18.52 12.07 2.19
C LEU A 220 18.53 10.76 1.39
N LYS A 221 17.63 10.66 0.41
CA LYS A 221 17.54 9.54 -0.54
C LYS A 221 17.63 10.06 -1.96
N ILE A 222 18.71 9.70 -2.65
CA ILE A 222 18.94 9.99 -4.08
C ILE A 222 18.48 8.85 -4.98
N LYS A 223 18.24 9.17 -6.25
CA LYS A 223 18.00 8.20 -7.32
C LYS A 223 19.28 8.03 -8.14
N VAL A 224 19.64 6.78 -8.41
CA VAL A 224 20.72 6.40 -9.32
C VAL A 224 20.13 5.44 -10.36
N GLY A 225 20.58 5.55 -11.60
CA GLY A 225 20.12 4.73 -12.72
C GLY A 225 18.66 4.97 -13.15
N GLY A 226 18.26 4.25 -14.20
CA GLY A 226 16.91 4.29 -14.77
C GLY A 226 15.85 3.64 -13.87
N ARG A 227 14.58 4.06 -14.00
CA ARG A 227 13.45 3.37 -13.37
C ARG A 227 13.04 2.23 -14.30
N MET A 228 13.28 0.98 -13.88
CA MET A 228 12.76 -0.22 -14.57
C MET A 228 13.04 -0.24 -16.09
N LYS A 229 14.28 -0.31 -16.58
CA LYS A 229 14.65 -0.47 -18.03
C LYS A 229 13.69 0.18 -19.06
N VAL A 230 13.11 1.34 -18.76
CA VAL A 230 12.40 2.16 -19.74
C VAL A 230 13.38 3.27 -20.04
N ILE A 231 13.91 3.23 -21.25
CA ILE A 231 14.51 4.41 -21.86
C ILE A 231 13.30 5.33 -22.06
N ASP A 232 13.29 6.48 -21.38
CA ASP A 232 12.29 7.50 -21.66
C ASP A 232 12.51 7.90 -23.14
N GLU A 233 11.59 7.53 -24.03
CA GLU A 233 11.57 8.00 -25.43
C GLU A 233 11.14 9.46 -25.52
#